data_AF-A0A0F9DUK9-F1
#
_entry.id   AF-A0A0F9DUK9-F1
#
_cell.length_a   1.000
_cell.length_b   1.000
_cell.length_c   1.000
_cell.angle_alpha   90.00
_cell.angle_beta   90.00
_cell.angle_gamma   90.00
#
_symmetry.space_group_name_H-M   'P 1'
#
loop_
_entity.id
_entity.type
_entity.pdbx_description
1 polymer ?
#
loop_
_entity_poly.entity_id
_entity_poly.type
_entity_poly.pdbx_seq_one_letter_code
_entity_poly.pdbx_strand_id
1 'polypeptide(L)'
;MEDDIVQISFAGCGGMYHYYLGIAKVLQENFYLDNVIFGGTSGGCIPALLLLLEYNIDKVHYDINRKILDEAADSWLGSLFRWNAIARKHLMEFLDHDTHEKVKGRLYISMTNIR
;
A
#
# COMPACT_ATOMS: atom_id res chain seq x y z
N MET A 1 19.71 18.86 -17.12
CA MET A 1 20.17 18.02 -16.01
C MET A 1 19.25 16.81 -16.04
N GLU A 2 19.80 15.61 -16.05
CA GLU A 2 18.99 14.39 -15.94
C GLU A 2 18.56 14.32 -14.47
N ASP A 3 17.26 14.40 -14.21
CA ASP A 3 16.77 14.38 -12.84
C ASP A 3 17.07 13.01 -12.23
N ASP A 4 17.71 12.99 -11.07
CA ASP A 4 18.03 11.76 -10.36
C ASP A 4 16.73 11.00 -10.03
N ILE A 5 16.63 9.75 -10.50
CA ILE A 5 15.49 8.89 -10.19
C ILE A 5 15.59 8.43 -8.73
N VAL A 6 14.61 8.80 -7.92
CA VAL A 6 14.52 8.39 -6.51
C VAL A 6 13.67 7.14 -6.38
N GLN A 7 14.14 6.19 -5.58
CA GLN A 7 13.39 4.98 -5.24
C GLN A 7 13.08 4.93 -3.74
N ILE A 8 11.81 4.72 -3.40
CA ILE A 8 11.34 4.51 -2.03
C ILE A 8 10.80 3.09 -1.90
N SER A 9 11.28 2.33 -0.92
CA SER A 9 10.84 0.94 -0.71
C SER A 9 10.29 0.72 0.69
N PHE A 10 9.11 0.10 0.78
CA PHE A 10 8.48 -0.28 2.03
C PHE A 10 8.68 -1.78 2.31
N ALA A 11 9.28 -2.09 3.45
CA ALA A 11 9.56 -3.46 3.86
C ALA A 11 8.28 -4.24 4.26
N GLY A 12 8.40 -5.56 4.38
CA GLY A 12 7.29 -6.42 4.84
C GLY A 12 6.88 -6.13 6.29
N CYS A 13 5.57 -5.99 6.53
CA CYS A 13 5.02 -5.69 7.86
C CYS A 13 3.67 -6.37 8.18
N GLY A 14 3.11 -7.17 7.27
CA GLY A 14 1.79 -7.78 7.44
C GLY A 14 0.70 -6.75 7.77
N GLY A 15 -0.13 -7.03 8.78
CA GLY A 15 -1.22 -6.15 9.23
C GLY A 15 -0.78 -4.81 9.83
N MET A 16 0.53 -4.61 10.08
CA MET A 16 1.07 -3.36 10.62
C MET A 16 1.27 -2.28 9.55
N TYR A 17 0.81 -2.50 8.30
CA TYR A 17 0.99 -1.54 7.21
C TYR A 17 0.35 -0.17 7.48
N HIS A 18 -0.61 -0.08 8.41
CA HIS A 18 -1.21 1.19 8.82
C HIS A 18 -0.18 2.15 9.43
N TYR A 19 0.89 1.64 10.05
CA TYR A 19 2.05 2.45 10.44
C TYR A 19 2.71 3.12 9.23
N TYR A 20 2.88 2.37 8.13
CA TYR A 20 3.40 2.93 6.89
C TYR A 20 2.44 3.89 6.20
N LEU A 21 1.13 3.83 6.43
CA LEU A 21 0.21 4.88 5.97
C LEU A 21 0.54 6.23 6.65
N GLY A 22 0.93 6.21 7.93
CA GLY A 22 1.41 7.41 8.61
C GLY A 22 2.67 7.99 7.94
N ILE A 23 3.63 7.12 7.58
CA ILE A 23 4.83 7.54 6.83
C ILE A 23 4.44 8.05 5.43
N ALA A 24 3.54 7.36 4.73
CA ALA A 24 3.06 7.77 3.41
C ALA A 24 2.42 9.15 3.45
N LYS A 25 1.63 9.45 4.49
CA LYS A 25 1.07 10.79 4.71
C LYS A 25 2.17 11.85 4.80
N VAL A 26 3.18 11.63 5.64
CA VAL A 26 4.32 12.56 5.77
C VAL A 26 5.02 12.75 4.43
N LEU A 27 5.22 11.68 3.65
CA LEU A 27 5.82 11.77 2.33
C LEU A 27 4.97 12.63 1.38
N GLN A 28 3.66 12.39 1.34
CA GLN A 28 2.71 13.12 0.49
C GLN A 28 2.60 14.61 0.87
N GLU A 29 2.71 14.95 2.15
CA GLU A 29 2.59 16.34 2.62
C GLU A 29 3.87 17.17 2.44
N ASN A 30 5.04 16.53 2.44
CA ASN A 30 6.32 17.24 2.54
C ASN A 30 7.19 17.14 1.26
N PHE A 31 6.83 16.29 0.29
CA PHE A 31 7.66 16.03 -0.88
C PHE A 31 6.83 15.92 -2.16
N TYR A 32 7.42 16.33 -3.29
CA TYR A 32 6.90 16.03 -4.63
C TYR A 32 7.31 14.60 -5.01
N LEU A 33 6.32 13.77 -5.38
CA LEU A 33 6.52 12.34 -5.62
C LEU A 33 6.34 11.95 -7.10
N ASP A 34 6.22 12.93 -8.00
CA ASP A 34 5.90 12.76 -9.42
C ASP A 34 6.89 11.85 -10.15
N ASN A 35 8.18 11.88 -9.77
CA ASN A 35 9.25 11.09 -10.40
C ASN A 35 9.88 10.05 -9.43
N VAL A 36 9.05 9.43 -8.58
CA VAL A 36 9.50 8.38 -7.66
C VAL A 36 9.09 6.99 -8.18
N ILE A 37 10.03 6.04 -8.07
CA ILE A 37 9.76 4.61 -8.18
C ILE A 37 9.45 4.07 -6.79
N PHE A 38 8.35 3.33 -6.66
CA PHE A 38 7.95 2.70 -5.41
C PHE A 38 8.22 1.19 -5.42
N GLY A 39 8.78 0.72 -4.31
CA GLY A 39 8.99 -0.69 -4.02
C GLY A 39 8.16 -1.14 -2.81
N GLY A 40 7.71 -2.39 -2.80
CA GLY A 40 6.97 -2.93 -1.67
C GLY A 40 7.14 -4.44 -1.51
N THR A 41 7.02 -4.90 -0.27
CA THR A 41 6.94 -6.32 0.08
C THR A 41 5.78 -6.54 1.06
N SER A 42 4.95 -7.57 0.85
CA SER A 42 3.83 -7.90 1.76
C SER A 42 2.94 -6.68 2.06
N GLY A 43 2.62 -6.40 3.32
CA GLY A 43 1.84 -5.20 3.71
C GLY A 43 2.46 -3.88 3.27
N GLY A 44 3.78 -3.81 3.06
CA GLY A 44 4.46 -2.63 2.52
C GLY A 44 4.07 -2.29 1.08
N CYS A 45 3.49 -3.23 0.33
CA CYS A 45 2.97 -2.95 -1.01
C CYS A 45 1.80 -1.96 -1.00
N ILE A 46 1.03 -1.88 0.09
CA ILE A 46 -0.14 -1.01 0.19
C ILE A 46 0.24 0.48 0.14
N PRO A 47 1.05 1.03 1.06
CA PRO A 47 1.47 2.44 0.99
C PRO A 47 2.21 2.78 -0.31
N ALA A 48 3.05 1.86 -0.82
CA ALA A 48 3.74 2.00 -2.10
C ALA A 48 2.76 2.22 -3.27
N LEU A 49 1.71 1.40 -3.33
CA LEU A 49 0.67 1.50 -4.34
C LEU A 49 -0.13 2.80 -4.21
N LEU A 50 -0.57 3.14 -2.98
CA LEU A 50 -1.44 4.30 -2.74
C LEU A 50 -0.73 5.63 -3.08
N LEU A 51 0.56 5.75 -2.73
CA LEU A 51 1.35 6.94 -3.06
C LEU A 51 1.52 7.10 -4.57
N LEU A 52 1.78 6.00 -5.28
CA LEU A 52 1.98 6.03 -6.71
C LEU A 52 0.69 6.32 -7.49
N LEU A 53 -0.46 5.90 -6.96
CA LEU A 53 -1.78 6.26 -7.49
C LEU A 53 -2.25 7.67 -7.07
N GLU A 54 -1.41 8.41 -6.36
CA GLU A 54 -1.70 9.76 -5.87
C GLU A 54 -2.98 9.84 -5.00
N TYR A 55 -3.33 8.74 -4.34
CA TYR A 55 -4.46 8.75 -3.43
C TYR A 55 -4.16 9.58 -2.19
N ASN A 56 -5.15 10.38 -1.76
CA ASN A 56 -5.09 11.10 -0.49
C ASN A 56 -5.05 10.09 0.67
N ILE A 57 -3.92 10.00 1.37
CA ILE A 57 -3.67 8.96 2.36
C ILE A 57 -4.61 9.08 3.56
N ASP A 58 -4.95 10.30 3.98
CA ASP A 58 -5.93 10.53 5.05
C ASP A 58 -7.30 9.96 4.68
N LYS A 59 -7.77 10.28 3.47
CA LYS A 59 -9.05 9.78 2.98
C LYS A 59 -9.06 8.26 2.90
N VAL A 60 -8.00 7.64 2.36
CA VAL A 60 -7.87 6.17 2.32
C VAL A 60 -7.89 5.58 3.73
N HIS A 61 -7.25 6.23 4.69
CA HIS A 61 -7.26 5.77 6.08
C HIS A 61 -8.69 5.67 6.62
N TYR A 62 -9.48 6.74 6.49
CA TYR A 62 -10.84 6.77 7.02
C TYR A 62 -11.84 5.92 6.21
N ASP A 63 -11.71 5.90 4.88
CA ASP A 63 -12.71 5.28 4.01
C ASP A 63 -12.54 3.75 3.89
N ILE A 64 -11.30 3.25 3.92
CA ILE A 64 -10.99 1.82 3.68
C ILE A 64 -10.18 1.22 4.82
N ASN A 65 -9.07 1.85 5.24
CA ASN A 65 -8.16 1.23 6.19
C ASN A 65 -8.84 0.93 7.53
N ARG A 66 -9.66 1.86 8.04
CA ARG A 66 -10.42 1.62 9.28
C ARG A 66 -11.37 0.42 9.18
N LYS A 67 -12.08 0.26 8.05
CA LYS A 67 -12.96 -0.90 7.83
C LYS A 67 -12.18 -2.22 7.85
N ILE A 68 -11.00 -2.22 7.23
CA ILE A 68 -10.09 -3.37 7.25
C ILE A 68 -9.65 -3.68 8.68
N LEU A 69 -9.25 -2.68 9.46
CA LEU A 69 -8.80 -2.84 10.85
C LEU A 69 -9.92 -3.32 11.78
N ASP A 70 -11.13 -2.76 11.64
CA ASP A 70 -12.30 -3.15 12.41
C ASP A 70 -12.68 -4.61 12.11
N GLU A 71 -12.76 -5.01 10.83
CA GLU A 71 -13.06 -6.40 10.43
C GLU A 71 -11.95 -7.37 10.87
N ALA A 72 -10.69 -6.92 10.91
CA ALA A 72 -9.56 -7.69 11.40
C ALA A 72 -9.59 -7.87 12.93
N ALA A 73 -10.09 -6.89 13.68
CA ALA A 73 -10.19 -6.92 15.14
C ALA A 73 -11.35 -7.82 15.62
N ASP A 74 -12.44 -7.90 14.87
CA ASP A 74 -13.67 -8.65 15.23
C ASP A 74 -13.54 -10.20 15.12
N SER A 75 -12.33 -10.74 15.06
CA SER A 75 -12.09 -12.17 14.82
C SER A 75 -11.51 -12.90 16.05
N TRP A 76 -12.06 -14.08 16.35
CA TRP A 76 -11.80 -14.86 17.57
C TRP A 76 -10.33 -15.27 17.80
N LEU A 77 -9.53 -15.46 16.74
CA LEU A 77 -8.07 -15.68 16.81
C LEU A 77 -7.27 -14.43 16.43
N GLY A 78 -7.92 -13.26 16.41
CA GLY A 78 -7.49 -12.13 15.61
C GLY A 78 -7.47 -12.46 14.11
N SER A 79 -6.95 -11.53 13.34
CA SER A 79 -6.82 -11.60 11.88
C SER A 79 -5.75 -12.60 11.40
N LEU A 80 -5.21 -13.45 12.28
CA LEU A 80 -4.33 -14.55 11.91
C LEU A 80 -5.02 -15.41 10.84
N PHE A 81 -4.33 -15.63 9.72
CA PHE A 81 -4.81 -16.31 8.50
C PHE A 81 -5.94 -15.62 7.71
N ARG A 82 -6.65 -14.63 8.28
CA ARG A 82 -7.73 -13.90 7.61
C ARG A 82 -7.30 -12.58 6.99
N TRP A 83 -6.15 -12.05 7.39
CA TRP A 83 -5.62 -10.77 6.91
C TRP A 83 -5.65 -10.62 5.39
N ASN A 84 -5.14 -11.62 4.66
CA ASN A 84 -5.09 -11.57 3.20
C ASN A 84 -6.49 -11.54 2.58
N ALA A 85 -7.45 -12.27 3.15
CA ALA A 85 -8.82 -12.30 2.65
C ALA A 85 -9.55 -10.96 2.89
N ILE A 86 -9.40 -10.40 4.09
CA ILE A 86 -9.97 -9.10 4.45
C ILE A 86 -9.36 -8.00 3.59
N ALA A 87 -8.03 -7.91 3.52
CA ALA A 87 -7.34 -6.93 2.71
C ALA A 87 -7.72 -7.05 1.23
N ARG A 88 -7.76 -8.28 0.67
CA ARG A 88 -8.17 -8.50 -0.73
C ARG A 88 -9.58 -8.00 -1.00
N LYS A 89 -10.55 -8.31 -0.14
CA LYS A 89 -11.94 -7.87 -0.29
C LYS A 89 -12.03 -6.35 -0.41
N HIS A 90 -11.51 -5.63 0.59
CA HIS A 90 -11.60 -4.18 0.65
C HIS A 90 -10.75 -3.48 -0.43
N LEU A 91 -9.57 -4.00 -0.75
CA LEU A 91 -8.73 -3.42 -1.81
C LEU A 91 -9.33 -3.63 -3.21
N MET A 92 -9.96 -4.78 -3.48
CA MET A 92 -10.61 -5.02 -4.78
C MET A 92 -11.88 -4.20 -4.98
N GLU A 93 -12.57 -3.83 -3.90
CA GLU A 93 -13.71 -2.90 -3.97
C GLU A 93 -13.25 -1.45 -4.16
N PHE A 94 -12.05 -1.11 -3.70
CA PHE A 94 -11.49 0.24 -3.74
C PHE A 94 -10.71 0.54 -5.02
N LEU A 95 -9.96 -0.42 -5.53
CA LEU A 95 -9.06 -0.22 -6.67
C LEU A 95 -9.80 -0.41 -8.00
N ASP A 96 -9.47 0.45 -8.97
CA ASP A 96 -9.95 0.30 -10.34
C ASP A 96 -9.36 -0.96 -10.99
N HIS A 97 -10.10 -1.57 -11.92
CA HIS A 97 -9.67 -2.78 -12.64
C HIS A 97 -8.35 -2.57 -13.42
N ASP A 98 -8.09 -1.36 -13.89
CA ASP A 98 -6.90 -0.97 -14.66
C ASP A 98 -5.75 -0.44 -13.79
N THR A 99 -5.86 -0.52 -12.46
CA THR A 99 -4.82 -0.05 -11.51
C THR A 99 -3.41 -0.55 -11.86
N HIS A 100 -3.31 -1.81 -12.29
CA HIS A 100 -2.03 -2.43 -12.66
C HIS A 100 -1.34 -1.75 -13.87
N GLU A 101 -2.11 -1.23 -14.82
CA GLU A 101 -1.55 -0.49 -15.96
C GLU A 101 -1.11 0.92 -15.54
N LYS A 102 -1.87 1.58 -14.64
CA LYS A 102 -1.53 2.92 -14.11
C LYS A 102 -0.18 2.95 -13.39
N VAL A 103 0.23 1.85 -12.76
CA VAL A 103 1.45 1.75 -11.94
C VAL A 103 2.62 1.05 -12.63
N LYS A 104 2.42 0.64 -13.88
CA LYS A 104 3.38 -0.17 -14.64
C LYS A 104 4.70 0.57 -14.82
N GLY A 105 5.81 -0.13 -14.56
CA GLY A 105 7.16 0.42 -14.65
C GLY A 105 7.54 1.37 -13.51
N ARG A 106 6.63 1.64 -12.56
CA ARG A 106 6.87 2.53 -11.42
C ARG A 106 6.61 1.88 -10.07
N LEU A 107 5.87 0.77 -10.03
CA LEU A 107 5.70 -0.07 -8.85
C LEU A 107 6.42 -1.41 -9.01
N TYR A 108 7.25 -1.76 -8.03
CA TYR A 108 7.94 -3.04 -7.94
C TYR A 108 7.52 -3.79 -6.68
N ILE A 109 6.89 -4.95 -6.85
CA ILE A 109 6.46 -5.80 -5.75
C ILE A 109 7.40 -6.99 -5.64
N SER A 110 8.00 -7.17 -4.47
CA SER A 110 8.86 -8.32 -4.20
C SER A 110 8.02 -9.58 -4.03
N MET A 111 8.34 -10.63 -4.80
CA MET A 111 7.71 -11.94 -4.70
C MET A 111 8.75 -13.03 -4.51
N THR A 112 8.47 -13.97 -3.62
CA THR A 112 9.25 -15.20 -3.51
C THR A 112 8.87 -16.13 -4.65
N ASN A 113 9.85 -16.56 -5.44
CA ASN A 113 9.69 -17.60 -6.44
C ASN A 113 10.34 -18.88 -5.92
N ILE A 114 9.54 -19.92 -5.68
CA ILE A 114 10.03 -21.25 -5.35
C ILE A 114 10.11 -22.01 -6.68
N ARG A 115 11.34 -22.17 -7.18
CA ARG A 115 11.63 -23.02 -8.33
C ARG A 115 11.88 -24.46 -7.87
#